data_AF-A0A0S4IKH1-F1
#
_entry.id   AF-A0A0S4IKH1-F1
#
_cell.length_a   1.000
_cell.length_b   1.000
_cell.length_c   1.000
_cell.angle_alpha   90.00
_cell.angle_beta   90.00
_cell.angle_gamma   90.00
#
_symmetry.space_group_name_H-M   'P 1'
#
loop_
_entity.id
_entity.type
_entity.pdbx_description
1 polymer ?
#
loop_
_entity_poly.entity_id
_entity_poly.type
_entity_poly.pdbx_seq_one_letter_code
_entity_poly.pdbx_strand_id
1 'polypeptide(L)'
;MVETVFIFLLLSLLFVLLECSSHQVNMTYNGVGMASIKGTGLSGYVQRSRVAVRQNSASSRSTSDAVNTADYVSPLEAARSAQENLILANLLAQHDRLRELKLRVLEHKELRVGQGADLDTVNGECQLMGESLLVQFREEKAVAEREQHTKVKARDAQAFADAFAVESAGSAFDRSKKEEEKASREVARRAAAEQKLLDRAKKIRLE
;
A
#
# COMPACT_ATOMS: atom_id res chain seq x y z
N MET A 1 -55.05 28.26 7.15
CA MET A 1 -53.82 27.43 7.14
C MET A 1 -52.52 28.25 7.07
N VAL A 2 -52.54 29.54 6.74
CA VAL A 2 -51.32 30.36 6.64
C VAL A 2 -50.86 30.91 8.01
N GLU A 3 -51.79 31.15 8.94
CA GLU A 3 -51.50 31.75 10.25
C GLU A 3 -50.75 30.80 11.22
N THR A 4 -50.99 29.49 11.13
CA THR A 4 -50.34 28.49 12.00
C THR A 4 -48.86 28.28 11.68
N VAL A 5 -48.45 28.51 10.42
CA VAL A 5 -47.05 28.36 10.00
C VAL A 5 -46.21 29.55 10.50
N PHE A 6 -46.79 30.74 10.56
CA PHE A 6 -46.08 31.95 10.98
C PHE A 6 -45.71 31.93 12.47
N ILE A 7 -46.60 31.38 13.31
CA ILE A 7 -46.37 31.24 14.76
C ILE A 7 -45.23 30.25 15.05
N PHE A 8 -45.16 29.14 14.31
CA PHE A 8 -44.09 28.14 14.46
C PHE A 8 -42.71 28.69 14.09
N LEU A 9 -42.66 29.52 13.05
CA LEU A 9 -41.40 30.12 12.58
C LEU A 9 -40.87 31.15 13.59
N LEU A 10 -41.75 31.96 14.16
CA LEU A 10 -41.43 32.92 15.23
C LEU A 10 -40.94 32.24 16.52
N LEU A 11 -41.59 31.13 16.94
CA LEU A 11 -41.17 30.35 18.10
C LEU A 11 -39.80 29.69 17.91
N SER A 12 -39.49 29.18 16.71
CA SER A 12 -38.17 28.61 16.43
C SER A 12 -37.05 29.66 16.47
N LEU A 13 -37.33 30.87 15.97
CA LEU A 13 -36.35 31.96 15.93
C LEU A 13 -36.05 32.48 17.34
N LEU A 14 -37.06 32.50 18.21
CA LEU A 14 -36.94 32.93 19.60
C LEU A 14 -36.17 31.90 20.45
N PHE A 15 -36.26 30.61 20.11
CA PHE A 15 -35.47 29.54 20.73
C PHE A 15 -33.97 29.64 20.38
N VAL A 16 -33.65 29.90 19.11
CA VAL A 16 -32.25 30.06 18.64
C VAL A 16 -31.59 31.31 19.24
N LEU A 17 -32.35 32.38 19.46
CA LEU A 17 -31.80 33.59 20.08
C LEU A 17 -31.56 33.43 21.60
N LEU A 18 -32.27 32.53 22.28
CA LEU A 18 -32.09 32.30 23.72
C LEU A 18 -30.84 31.47 24.04
N GLU A 19 -30.43 30.54 23.16
CA GLU A 19 -29.23 29.70 23.38
C GLU A 19 -27.90 30.44 23.16
N CYS A 20 -27.93 31.67 22.63
CA CYS A 20 -26.71 32.41 22.27
C CYS A 20 -26.09 33.27 23.41
N SER A 21 -26.69 33.29 24.62
CA SER A 21 -26.24 34.19 25.71
C SER A 21 -25.46 33.52 26.85
N SER A 22 -24.80 32.38 26.62
CA SER A 22 -24.04 31.69 27.69
C SER A 22 -22.64 31.24 27.26
N HIS A 23 -21.87 32.12 26.62
CA HIS A 23 -20.42 31.98 26.52
C HIS A 23 -19.74 33.09 27.31
N GLN A 24 -19.67 32.87 28.62
CA GLN A 24 -18.82 33.65 29.51
C GLN A 24 -17.37 33.28 29.20
N VAL A 25 -16.65 34.17 28.52
CA VAL A 25 -15.23 34.02 28.18
C VAL A 25 -14.42 34.00 29.47
N ASN A 26 -14.11 32.81 29.98
CA ASN A 26 -13.15 32.64 31.06
C ASN A 26 -11.74 32.88 30.51
N MET A 27 -11.20 34.06 30.76
CA MET A 27 -9.80 34.42 30.53
C MET A 27 -8.89 33.67 31.52
N THR A 28 -8.75 32.35 31.37
CA THR A 28 -7.72 31.57 32.09
C THR A 28 -6.45 31.50 31.23
N TYR A 29 -5.36 32.04 31.74
CA TYR A 29 -4.05 32.02 31.08
C TYR A 29 -3.59 30.57 30.86
N ASN A 30 -3.67 30.09 29.61
CA ASN A 30 -3.35 28.71 29.18
C ASN A 30 -4.00 27.60 30.05
N GLY A 31 -5.17 27.86 30.63
CA GLY A 31 -5.88 26.87 31.46
C GLY A 31 -5.24 26.55 32.83
N VAL A 32 -4.19 27.28 33.26
CA VAL A 32 -3.45 27.00 34.53
C VAL A 32 -3.84 27.97 35.66
N GLY A 33 -4.84 28.83 35.44
CA GLY A 33 -5.34 29.79 36.43
C GLY A 33 -6.67 29.36 37.07
N MET A 34 -6.98 29.91 38.24
CA MET A 34 -8.31 29.75 38.85
C MET A 34 -9.36 30.48 38.01
N ALA A 35 -10.51 29.84 37.77
CA ALA A 35 -11.60 30.42 36.99
C ALA A 35 -12.22 31.67 37.65
N SER A 36 -12.18 31.76 38.98
CA SER A 36 -12.58 32.95 39.73
C SER A 36 -11.69 33.14 40.96
N ILE A 37 -11.27 34.38 41.19
CA ILE A 37 -10.49 34.78 42.37
C ILE A 37 -11.43 35.15 43.54
N LYS A 38 -12.71 35.43 43.26
CA LYS A 38 -13.68 35.88 44.26
C LYS A 38 -14.10 34.72 45.17
N GLY A 39 -13.91 34.88 46.47
CA GLY A 39 -14.28 33.87 47.49
C GLY A 39 -13.14 32.96 47.94
N THR A 40 -11.96 33.04 47.34
CA THR A 40 -10.79 32.22 47.71
C THR A 40 -9.93 32.86 48.80
N GLY A 41 -10.07 34.18 49.01
CA GLY A 41 -9.25 34.95 49.95
C GLY A 41 -7.79 35.13 49.52
N LEU A 42 -7.43 34.76 48.28
CA LEU A 42 -6.07 34.83 47.74
C LEU A 42 -5.96 35.87 46.62
N SER A 43 -4.75 36.33 46.31
CA SER A 43 -4.50 37.36 45.29
C SER A 43 -4.71 36.90 43.84
N GLY A 44 -4.86 35.59 43.61
CA GLY A 44 -4.96 35.02 42.26
C GLY A 44 -3.65 35.04 41.45
N TYR A 45 -2.51 35.36 42.08
CA TYR A 45 -1.22 35.38 41.41
C TYR A 45 -0.72 33.96 41.11
N VAL A 46 -0.58 33.63 39.82
CA VAL A 46 -0.09 32.33 39.35
C VAL A 46 1.38 32.45 38.98
N GLN A 47 2.26 31.78 39.73
CA GLN A 47 3.69 31.73 39.42
C GLN A 47 4.05 30.46 38.65
N ARG A 48 4.81 30.59 37.56
CA ARG A 48 5.37 29.45 36.84
C ARG A 48 6.39 28.72 37.72
N SER A 49 6.17 27.43 37.98
CA SER A 49 7.11 26.60 38.75
C SER A 49 8.48 26.52 38.06
N ARG A 50 9.55 26.85 38.78
CA ARG A 50 10.94 26.69 38.30
C ARG A 50 11.39 25.22 38.20
N VAL A 51 10.70 24.30 38.88
CA VAL A 51 10.96 22.85 38.81
C VAL A 51 10.41 22.26 37.51
N ALA A 52 9.23 22.71 37.06
CA ALA A 52 8.66 22.30 35.77
C ALA A 52 9.54 22.71 34.58
N VAL A 53 10.23 23.85 34.68
CA VAL A 53 11.22 24.29 33.68
C VAL A 53 12.46 23.37 33.65
N ARG A 54 12.83 22.78 34.79
CA ARG A 54 13.93 21.80 34.86
C ARG A 54 13.54 20.43 34.34
N GLN A 55 12.30 19.98 34.52
CA GLN A 55 11.84 18.70 33.99
C GLN A 55 11.74 18.72 32.45
N ASN A 56 11.28 19.83 31.86
CA ASN A 56 11.30 19.98 30.40
C ASN A 56 12.72 20.04 29.81
N SER A 57 13.72 20.51 30.58
CA SER A 57 15.12 20.47 30.13
C SER A 57 15.85 19.18 30.49
N ALA A 58 15.42 18.43 31.51
CA ALA A 58 15.95 17.12 31.87
C ALA A 58 15.58 16.04 30.85
N SER A 59 14.39 16.11 30.22
CA SER A 59 14.06 15.26 29.07
C SER A 59 14.93 15.54 27.83
N SER A 60 15.63 16.68 27.77
CA SER A 60 16.59 17.00 26.70
C SER A 60 18.05 16.76 27.06
N ARG A 61 18.37 16.37 28.31
CA ARG A 61 19.75 16.29 28.83
C ARG A 61 20.24 14.89 29.16
N SER A 62 19.46 13.85 28.87
CA SER A 62 19.93 12.45 28.92
C SER A 62 20.44 11.95 27.57
N THR A 63 20.92 12.85 26.69
CA THR A 63 21.35 12.54 25.32
C THR A 63 22.81 12.89 25.04
N SER A 64 23.68 12.94 26.06
CA SER A 64 25.12 13.10 25.81
C SER A 64 25.87 11.77 25.59
N ASP A 65 25.23 10.62 25.83
CA ASP A 65 25.69 9.28 25.43
C ASP A 65 24.67 8.56 24.51
N ALA A 66 23.71 9.29 23.95
CA ALA A 66 22.79 8.77 22.93
C ALA A 66 23.51 8.78 21.57
N VAL A 67 24.35 7.77 21.36
CA VAL A 67 24.80 7.33 20.03
C VAL A 67 23.60 7.35 19.08
N ASN A 68 23.58 8.22 18.07
CA ASN A 68 22.83 8.15 16.81
C ASN A 68 21.70 7.09 16.68
N THR A 69 20.70 7.07 17.57
CA THR A 69 19.56 6.13 17.49
C THR A 69 18.34 6.74 16.81
N ALA A 70 18.35 8.04 16.53
CA ALA A 70 17.29 8.70 15.76
C ALA A 70 17.23 8.24 14.29
N ASP A 71 18.35 7.73 13.75
CA ASP A 71 18.47 7.27 12.36
C ASP A 71 18.55 5.74 12.23
N TYR A 72 18.53 5.00 13.35
CA TYR A 72 18.55 3.54 13.32
C TYR A 72 17.12 3.01 13.11
N VAL A 73 16.71 2.95 11.85
CA VAL A 73 15.46 2.27 11.46
C VAL A 73 15.68 0.77 11.54
N SER A 74 14.82 0.07 12.30
CA SER A 74 14.87 -1.39 12.35
C SER A 74 14.74 -1.96 10.93
N PRO A 75 15.54 -2.96 10.53
CA PRO A 75 15.43 -3.57 9.20
C PRO A 75 14.01 -4.06 8.86
N LEU A 76 13.26 -4.51 9.88
CA LEU A 76 11.87 -4.93 9.74
C LEU A 76 10.92 -3.75 9.48
N GLU A 77 11.16 -2.61 10.13
CA GLU A 77 10.40 -1.37 9.91
C GLU A 77 10.72 -0.76 8.54
N ALA A 78 11.98 -0.83 8.11
CA ALA A 78 12.39 -0.44 6.76
C ALA A 78 11.69 -1.30 5.69
N ALA A 79 11.64 -2.62 5.89
CA ALA A 79 10.94 -3.52 4.96
C ALA A 79 9.42 -3.26 4.92
N ARG A 80 8.80 -3.07 6.08
CA ARG A 80 7.37 -2.76 6.18
C ARG A 80 7.03 -1.42 5.53
N SER A 81 7.78 -0.37 5.84
CA SER A 81 7.57 0.95 5.26
C SER A 81 7.83 0.95 3.75
N ALA A 82 8.80 0.19 3.25
CA ALA A 82 9.00 0.02 1.81
C ALA A 82 7.77 -0.61 1.13
N GLN A 83 7.17 -1.63 1.73
CA GLN A 83 5.96 -2.25 1.21
C GLN A 83 4.76 -1.28 1.22
N GLU A 84 4.54 -0.57 2.32
CA GLU A 84 3.48 0.44 2.45
C GLU A 84 3.67 1.58 1.43
N ASN A 85 4.90 2.05 1.24
CA ASN A 85 5.24 3.08 0.25
C ASN A 85 4.96 2.61 -1.19
N LEU A 86 5.25 1.35 -1.51
CA LEU A 86 4.92 0.79 -2.83
C LEU A 86 3.40 0.77 -3.07
N ILE A 87 2.61 0.42 -2.06
CA ILE A 87 1.15 0.41 -2.16
C ILE A 87 0.63 1.84 -2.39
N LEU A 88 1.11 2.80 -1.62
CA LEU A 88 0.71 4.21 -1.75
C LEU A 88 1.13 4.79 -3.11
N ALA A 89 2.34 4.49 -3.59
CA ALA A 89 2.81 4.91 -4.90
C ALA A 89 1.91 4.37 -6.03
N ASN A 90 1.52 3.09 -5.94
CA ASN A 90 0.60 2.48 -6.91
C ASN A 90 -0.79 3.14 -6.88
N LEU A 91 -1.30 3.48 -5.69
CA LEU A 91 -2.58 4.17 -5.54
C LEU A 91 -2.54 5.58 -6.15
N LEU A 92 -1.45 6.32 -5.91
CA LEU A 92 -1.22 7.64 -6.50
C LEU A 92 -1.18 7.54 -8.03
N ALA A 93 -0.44 6.57 -8.59
CA ALA A 93 -0.37 6.36 -10.02
C ALA A 93 -1.75 6.04 -10.64
N GLN A 94 -2.60 5.26 -9.95
CA GLN A 94 -3.98 5.01 -10.39
C GLN A 94 -4.83 6.29 -10.39
N HIS A 95 -4.68 7.13 -9.37
CA HIS A 95 -5.38 8.40 -9.29
C HIS A 95 -4.95 9.37 -10.41
N ASP A 96 -3.65 9.49 -10.65
CA ASP A 96 -3.11 10.33 -11.71
C ASP A 96 -3.60 9.89 -13.09
N ARG A 97 -3.65 8.57 -13.32
CA ARG A 97 -4.22 8.02 -14.55
C ARG A 97 -5.70 8.38 -14.72
N LEU A 98 -6.52 8.23 -13.67
CA LEU A 98 -7.93 8.64 -13.73
C LEU A 98 -8.10 10.15 -13.97
N ARG A 99 -7.22 10.97 -13.38
CA ARG A 99 -7.20 12.42 -13.61
C ARG A 99 -6.87 12.73 -15.07
N GLU A 100 -5.89 12.06 -15.65
CA GLU A 100 -5.53 12.18 -17.07
C GLU A 100 -6.72 11.87 -17.98
N LEU A 101 -7.47 10.80 -17.71
CA LEU A 101 -8.67 10.48 -18.49
C LEU A 101 -9.73 11.59 -18.41
N LYS A 102 -9.96 12.13 -17.22
CA LYS A 102 -10.89 13.25 -17.03
C LYS A 102 -10.44 14.50 -17.77
N LEU A 103 -9.14 14.81 -17.73
CA LEU A 103 -8.57 15.94 -18.46
C LEU A 103 -8.80 15.78 -19.97
N ARG A 104 -8.56 14.60 -20.53
CA ARG A 104 -8.82 14.33 -21.97
C ARG A 104 -10.28 14.57 -22.36
N VAL A 105 -11.23 14.18 -21.51
CA VAL A 105 -12.67 14.42 -21.76
C VAL A 105 -13.00 15.92 -21.70
N LEU A 106 -12.40 16.65 -20.74
CA LEU A 106 -12.59 18.10 -20.63
C LEU A 106 -11.97 18.85 -21.81
N GLU A 107 -10.75 18.50 -22.20
CA GLU A 107 -10.07 19.05 -23.39
C GLU A 107 -10.92 18.83 -24.65
N HIS A 108 -11.48 17.63 -24.82
CA HIS A 108 -12.37 17.33 -25.94
C HIS A 108 -13.62 18.22 -25.93
N LYS A 109 -14.24 18.39 -24.74
CA LYS A 109 -15.40 19.26 -24.57
C LYS A 109 -15.08 20.71 -24.96
N GLU A 110 -13.97 21.25 -24.46
CA GLU A 110 -13.55 22.63 -24.74
C GLU A 110 -13.28 22.83 -26.24
N LEU A 111 -12.62 21.87 -26.89
CA LEU A 111 -12.37 21.92 -28.33
C LEU A 111 -13.67 21.93 -29.15
N ARG A 112 -14.65 21.08 -28.83
CA ARG A 112 -15.91 20.99 -29.58
C ARG A 112 -16.81 22.20 -29.35
N VAL A 113 -16.88 22.70 -28.11
CA VAL A 113 -17.60 23.94 -27.79
C VAL A 113 -16.94 25.14 -28.48
N GLY A 114 -15.60 25.20 -28.52
CA GLY A 114 -14.86 26.24 -29.23
C GLY A 114 -15.09 26.23 -30.75
N GLN A 115 -15.45 25.08 -31.33
CA GLN A 115 -15.85 24.93 -32.73
C GLN A 115 -17.31 25.32 -33.00
N GLY A 116 -18.07 25.69 -31.97
CA GLY A 116 -19.48 26.04 -32.08
C GLY A 116 -20.42 24.84 -32.18
N ALA A 117 -20.00 23.65 -31.73
CA ALA A 117 -20.89 22.50 -31.64
C ALA A 117 -21.95 22.70 -30.54
N ASP A 118 -23.12 22.08 -30.71
CA ASP A 118 -24.21 22.14 -29.75
C ASP A 118 -23.87 21.41 -28.44
N LEU A 119 -24.19 22.02 -27.30
CA LEU A 119 -23.77 21.53 -25.98
C LEU A 119 -24.31 20.12 -25.68
N ASP A 120 -25.52 19.81 -26.09
CA ASP A 120 -26.15 18.51 -25.81
C ASP A 120 -25.45 17.39 -26.60
N THR A 121 -25.12 17.66 -27.87
CA THR A 121 -24.34 16.72 -28.69
C THR A 121 -22.95 16.47 -28.10
N VAL A 122 -22.23 17.52 -27.69
CA VAL A 122 -20.89 17.41 -27.08
C VAL A 122 -20.95 16.66 -25.75
N ASN A 123 -21.97 16.91 -24.92
CA ASN A 123 -22.12 16.19 -23.67
C ASN A 123 -22.33 14.68 -23.90
N GLY A 124 -23.09 14.30 -24.93
CA GLY A 124 -23.24 12.90 -25.34
C GLY A 124 -21.93 12.28 -25.82
N GLU A 125 -21.18 12.98 -26.68
CA GLU A 125 -19.85 12.56 -27.14
C GLU A 125 -18.87 12.35 -25.97
N CYS A 126 -18.82 13.31 -25.03
CA CYS A 126 -17.98 13.25 -23.84
C CYS A 126 -18.33 12.10 -22.90
N GLN A 127 -19.62 11.76 -22.75
CA GLN A 127 -20.06 10.61 -21.95
C GLN A 127 -19.56 9.31 -22.56
N LEU A 128 -19.81 9.09 -23.87
CA LEU A 128 -19.35 7.88 -24.57
C LEU A 128 -17.83 7.76 -24.57
N MET A 129 -17.12 8.86 -24.78
CA MET A 129 -15.65 8.89 -24.71
C MET A 129 -15.15 8.54 -23.30
N GLY A 130 -15.77 9.12 -22.27
CA GLY A 130 -15.42 8.84 -20.88
C GLY A 130 -15.65 7.37 -20.50
N GLU A 131 -16.77 6.79 -20.91
CA GLU A 131 -17.07 5.37 -20.70
C GLU A 131 -16.05 4.46 -21.40
N SER A 132 -15.74 4.74 -22.67
CA SER A 132 -14.74 3.98 -23.44
C SER A 132 -13.35 4.00 -22.78
N LEU A 133 -12.89 5.19 -22.36
CA LEU A 133 -11.61 5.36 -21.67
C LEU A 133 -11.57 4.63 -20.32
N LEU A 134 -12.68 4.63 -19.57
CA LEU A 134 -12.78 3.91 -18.29
C LEU A 134 -12.75 2.40 -18.48
N VAL A 135 -13.36 1.88 -19.55
CA VAL A 135 -13.27 0.45 -19.90
C VAL A 135 -11.82 0.06 -20.20
N GLN A 136 -11.15 0.81 -21.07
CA GLN A 136 -9.73 0.58 -21.39
C GLN A 136 -8.85 0.60 -20.13
N PHE A 137 -9.04 1.58 -19.25
CA PHE A 137 -8.29 1.66 -17.99
C PHE A 137 -8.51 0.45 -17.08
N ARG A 138 -9.75 -0.05 -16.99
CA ARG A 138 -10.06 -1.26 -16.20
C ARG A 138 -9.41 -2.50 -16.78
N GLU A 139 -9.40 -2.62 -18.11
CA GLU A 139 -8.74 -3.73 -18.81
C GLU A 139 -7.22 -3.69 -18.63
N GLU A 140 -6.59 -2.51 -18.82
CA GLU A 140 -5.16 -2.28 -18.56
C GLU A 140 -4.79 -2.67 -17.12
N LYS A 141 -5.58 -2.22 -16.14
CA LYS A 141 -5.39 -2.56 -14.73
C LYS A 141 -5.49 -4.07 -14.49
N ALA A 142 -6.50 -4.73 -15.05
CA ALA A 142 -6.68 -6.17 -14.88
C ALA A 142 -5.53 -6.98 -15.52
N VAL A 143 -5.00 -6.54 -16.66
CA VAL A 143 -3.82 -7.15 -17.29
C VAL A 143 -2.58 -6.96 -16.41
N ALA A 144 -2.35 -5.74 -15.92
CA ALA A 144 -1.21 -5.44 -15.04
C ALA A 144 -1.25 -6.26 -13.75
N GLU A 145 -2.42 -6.42 -13.12
CA GLU A 145 -2.59 -7.26 -11.92
C GLU A 145 -2.31 -8.74 -12.21
N ARG A 146 -2.77 -9.26 -13.35
CA ARG A 146 -2.47 -10.64 -13.78
C ARG A 146 -0.97 -10.85 -13.98
N GLU A 147 -0.29 -9.92 -14.63
CA GLU A 147 1.17 -9.99 -14.83
C GLU A 147 1.95 -9.91 -13.53
N GLN A 148 1.54 -9.06 -12.60
CA GLN A 148 2.18 -8.99 -11.28
C GLN A 148 1.99 -10.31 -10.53
N HIS A 149 0.79 -10.88 -10.56
CA HIS A 149 0.51 -12.15 -9.91
C HIS A 149 1.28 -13.32 -10.52
N THR A 150 1.46 -13.38 -11.85
CA THR A 150 2.29 -14.41 -12.48
C THR A 150 3.78 -14.22 -12.15
N LYS A 151 4.27 -12.99 -12.09
CA LYS A 151 5.64 -12.67 -11.68
C LYS A 151 5.91 -13.06 -10.23
N VAL A 152 4.99 -12.76 -9.31
CA VAL A 152 5.10 -13.15 -7.90
C VAL A 152 5.10 -14.67 -7.78
N LYS A 153 4.17 -15.37 -8.43
CA LYS A 153 4.15 -16.85 -8.43
C LYS A 153 5.44 -17.47 -8.98
N ALA A 154 5.99 -16.92 -10.06
CA ALA A 154 7.23 -17.40 -10.63
C ALA A 154 8.42 -17.19 -9.67
N ARG A 155 8.48 -16.01 -9.02
CA ARG A 155 9.50 -15.70 -8.01
C ARG A 155 9.39 -16.62 -6.80
N ASP A 156 8.18 -16.84 -6.30
CA ASP A 156 7.93 -17.73 -5.17
C ASP A 156 8.30 -19.17 -5.52
N ALA A 157 7.92 -19.65 -6.70
CA ALA A 157 8.30 -20.97 -7.18
C ALA A 157 9.82 -21.15 -7.31
N GLN A 158 10.53 -20.11 -7.77
CA GLN A 158 12.00 -20.10 -7.80
C GLN A 158 12.59 -20.14 -6.39
N ALA A 159 12.12 -19.29 -5.48
CA ALA A 159 12.59 -19.28 -4.09
C ALA A 159 12.36 -20.62 -3.38
N PHE A 160 11.23 -21.30 -3.66
CA PHE A 160 10.98 -22.64 -3.18
C PHE A 160 11.94 -23.67 -3.79
N ALA A 161 12.18 -23.61 -5.11
CA ALA A 161 13.12 -24.51 -5.77
C ALA A 161 14.53 -24.37 -5.17
N ASP A 162 14.98 -23.14 -4.95
CA ASP A 162 16.28 -22.83 -4.34
C ASP A 162 16.38 -23.36 -2.90
N ALA A 163 15.34 -23.15 -2.09
CA ALA A 163 15.32 -23.57 -0.68
C ALA A 163 15.37 -25.09 -0.50
N PHE A 164 14.73 -25.84 -1.41
CA PHE A 164 14.71 -27.30 -1.37
C PHE A 164 15.80 -27.94 -2.24
N ALA A 165 16.69 -27.15 -2.83
CA ALA A 165 17.69 -27.59 -3.82
C ALA A 165 17.07 -28.49 -4.92
N VAL A 166 15.81 -28.22 -5.26
CA VAL A 166 15.10 -28.90 -6.33
C VAL A 166 15.56 -28.24 -7.62
N GLU A 167 16.46 -28.89 -8.36
CA GLU A 167 16.74 -28.50 -9.74
C GLU A 167 15.41 -28.39 -10.47
N SER A 168 15.12 -27.20 -11.01
CA SER A 168 13.92 -26.79 -11.74
C SER A 168 12.88 -27.88 -11.92
N ALA A 169 11.71 -27.72 -11.29
CA ALA A 169 10.57 -28.63 -11.39
C ALA A 169 10.33 -29.11 -12.83
N GLY A 170 10.85 -30.29 -13.17
CA GLY A 170 10.89 -30.79 -14.54
C GLY A 170 11.96 -31.84 -14.79
N SER A 171 13.18 -31.70 -14.26
CA SER A 171 14.26 -32.65 -14.57
C SER A 171 13.99 -34.09 -14.07
N ALA A 172 13.31 -34.22 -12.93
CA ALA A 172 12.96 -35.51 -12.33
C ALA A 172 11.78 -36.24 -13.01
N PHE A 173 10.97 -35.52 -13.80
CA PHE A 173 9.83 -36.08 -14.54
C PHE A 173 9.99 -36.01 -16.08
N ASP A 174 11.13 -35.49 -16.56
CA ASP A 174 11.49 -35.52 -17.98
C ASP A 174 11.62 -36.97 -18.45
N ARG A 175 10.61 -37.43 -19.17
CA ARG A 175 10.55 -38.79 -19.72
C ARG A 175 11.76 -39.11 -20.61
N SER A 176 12.26 -38.11 -21.34
CA SER A 176 13.47 -38.20 -22.17
C SER A 176 14.73 -38.49 -21.33
N LYS A 177 14.99 -37.71 -20.28
CA LYS A 177 16.16 -37.90 -19.40
C LYS A 177 16.12 -39.25 -18.70
N LYS A 178 14.94 -39.71 -18.28
CA LYS A 178 14.75 -41.04 -17.68
C LYS A 178 15.00 -42.18 -18.67
N GLU A 179 14.62 -41.99 -19.93
CA GLU A 179 14.87 -42.97 -21.00
C GLU A 179 16.38 -43.02 -21.36
N GLU A 180 17.07 -41.87 -21.38
CA GLU A 180 18.53 -41.80 -21.58
C GLU A 180 19.32 -42.44 -20.42
N GLU A 181 18.92 -42.18 -19.16
CA GLU A 181 19.53 -42.82 -17.99
C GLU A 181 19.30 -44.34 -18.00
N LYS A 182 18.10 -44.79 -18.40
CA LYS A 182 17.81 -46.22 -18.53
C LYS A 182 18.62 -46.87 -19.64
N ALA A 183 18.77 -46.21 -20.78
CA ALA A 183 19.57 -46.70 -21.91
C ALA A 183 21.05 -46.84 -21.54
N SER A 184 21.64 -45.82 -20.90
CA SER A 184 23.04 -45.87 -20.44
C SER A 184 23.29 -46.97 -19.41
N ARG A 185 22.36 -47.19 -18.46
CA ARG A 185 22.43 -48.31 -17.50
C ARG A 185 22.34 -49.67 -18.20
N GLU A 186 21.52 -49.79 -19.24
CA GLU A 186 21.37 -51.03 -19.99
C GLU A 186 22.62 -51.36 -20.82
N VAL A 187 23.23 -50.35 -21.45
CA VAL A 187 24.52 -50.48 -22.15
C VAL A 187 25.63 -50.91 -21.19
N ALA A 188 25.73 -50.28 -20.01
CA ALA A 188 26.72 -50.65 -19.00
C ALA A 188 26.53 -52.10 -18.51
N ARG A 189 25.28 -52.54 -18.35
CA ARG A 189 24.97 -53.92 -17.95
C ARG A 189 25.36 -54.94 -19.03
N ARG A 190 25.18 -54.62 -20.32
CA ARG A 190 25.61 -55.49 -21.44
C ARG A 190 27.13 -55.58 -21.49
N ALA A 191 27.83 -54.45 -21.39
CA ALA A 191 29.30 -54.42 -21.36
C ALA A 191 29.87 -55.24 -20.18
N ALA A 192 29.29 -55.14 -18.99
CA ALA A 192 29.70 -55.93 -17.84
C ALA A 192 29.45 -57.45 -18.02
N ALA A 193 28.39 -57.84 -18.73
CA ALA A 193 28.11 -59.23 -19.05
C ALA A 193 29.11 -59.78 -20.08
N GLU A 194 29.45 -58.99 -21.11
CA GLU A 194 30.45 -59.34 -22.11
C GLU A 194 31.84 -59.51 -21.49
N GLN A 195 32.25 -58.61 -20.58
CA GLN A 195 33.50 -58.76 -19.84
C GLN A 195 33.56 -60.07 -19.04
N LYS A 196 32.47 -60.41 -18.33
CA LYS A 196 32.38 -61.68 -17.60
C LYS A 196 32.47 -62.91 -18.52
N LEU A 197 31.94 -62.83 -19.74
CA LEU A 197 32.05 -63.91 -20.72
C LEU A 197 33.48 -64.04 -21.26
N LEU A 198 34.15 -62.92 -21.53
CA LEU A 198 35.55 -62.91 -21.96
C LEU A 198 36.48 -63.46 -20.88
N ASP A 199 36.25 -63.11 -19.61
CA ASP A 199 37.04 -63.62 -18.50
C ASP A 199 36.84 -65.13 -18.29
N ARG A 200 35.61 -65.62 -18.45
CA ARG A 200 35.32 -67.07 -18.47
C ARG A 200 35.98 -67.77 -19.64
N ALA A 201 35.94 -67.18 -20.84
CA ALA A 201 36.56 -67.75 -22.04
C ALA A 201 38.10 -67.80 -21.92
N LYS A 202 38.72 -66.77 -21.33
CA LYS A 202 40.16 -66.77 -21.02
C LYS A 202 40.53 -67.87 -20.03
N LYS A 203 39.70 -68.09 -19.01
CA LYS A 203 39.93 -69.12 -17.99
C LYS A 203 39.89 -70.54 -18.57
N ILE A 204 38.95 -70.81 -19.49
CA ILE A 204 38.84 -72.11 -20.19
C ILE A 204 40.01 -72.36 -21.15
N ARG A 205 40.64 -71.31 -21.70
CA ARG A 205 41.77 -71.45 -22.64
C ARG A 205 43.12 -71.70 -21.96
N LEU A 206 43.19 -71.51 -20.63
CA LEU A 206 44.38 -71.72 -19.81
C LEU A 206 44.41 -73.10 -19.11
N GLU A 207 43.31 -73.84 -19.18
CA GLU A 207 43.19 -75.26 -18.78
C GLU A 207 43.41 -76.16 -20.00
#